data_AF-A0A7Y1ST90-F1
#
_entry.id   AF-A0A7Y1ST90-F1
#
_cell.length_a   1.000
_cell.length_b   1.000
_cell.length_c   1.000
_cell.angle_alpha   90.00
_cell.angle_beta   90.00
_cell.angle_gamma   90.00
#
_symmetry.space_group_name_H-M   'P 1'
#
loop_
_entity.id
_entity.type
_entity.pdbx_description
1 polymer ?
#
loop_
_entity_poly.entity_id
_entity_poly.type
_entity_poly.pdbx_seq_one_letter_code
_entity_poly.pdbx_strand_id
1 'polypeptide(L)'
;MTRAAVALGSNLGERLDHLRFAIEAMAGLGKVLSVSGLYETAPIGGPEQDDYLNAVVVLETTLPPEQLLLALHEIEAQRGRERTVHWGARTLDLDLLLYGSTVVDSEACTVPHPRLVERRFVIEPLVEAWPEVQLPDGTPVAGLLPEVAGQELTSLGPFWENDVLPGGFHGKGGWWVVVQFVLIAAVGVGLAAGGPVLPGGTVLRGTGVVLSLLGIAQAYLGVIQLGDRLTPFPEPLDGGGVIHGGVYSIVRHPIYGGIAEGLIGISLFQKSAFGLVLSLVAGAFFWLKAGREENRLARRFPHYNDYRAGTRARLIPWVV
;
A
#
# COMPACT_ATOMS: atom_id res chain seq x y z
N MET A 1 23.91 3.98 16.27
CA MET A 1 22.50 3.93 15.87
C MET A 1 21.66 3.91 17.14
N THR A 2 20.54 4.60 17.15
CA THR A 2 19.69 4.77 18.35
C THR A 2 18.24 4.46 17.97
N ARG A 3 17.53 3.73 18.84
CA ARG A 3 16.09 3.48 18.67
C ARG A 3 15.29 4.75 19.00
N ALA A 4 14.40 5.14 18.11
CA ALA A 4 13.44 6.21 18.30
C ALA A 4 12.02 5.67 18.14
N ALA A 5 11.09 6.19 18.94
CA ALA A 5 9.67 5.91 18.80
C ALA A 5 8.96 7.18 18.30
N VAL A 6 8.14 7.03 17.27
CA VAL A 6 7.38 8.11 16.65
C VAL A 6 5.91 7.75 16.68
N ALA A 7 5.06 8.60 17.24
CA ALA A 7 3.61 8.47 17.13
C ALA A 7 3.15 9.07 15.80
N LEU A 8 2.15 8.43 15.22
CA LEU A 8 1.50 8.83 13.98
C LEU A 8 0.03 9.11 14.28
N GLY A 9 -0.50 10.21 13.74
CA GLY A 9 -1.91 10.58 13.87
C GLY A 9 -2.47 11.16 12.57
N SER A 10 -3.71 10.81 12.21
CA SER A 10 -4.40 11.41 11.07
C SER A 10 -5.91 11.36 11.26
N ASN A 11 -6.61 12.49 11.04
CA ASN A 11 -8.07 12.54 11.06
C ASN A 11 -8.70 13.29 9.88
N LEU A 12 -7.91 13.73 8.89
CA LEU A 12 -8.42 14.45 7.72
C LEU A 12 -8.09 13.69 6.43
N GLY A 13 -9.07 13.60 5.52
CA GLY A 13 -8.87 13.00 4.19
C GLY A 13 -8.64 11.49 4.22
N GLU A 14 -7.72 11.01 3.38
CA GLU A 14 -7.39 9.59 3.24
C GLU A 14 -6.46 9.12 4.39
N ARG A 15 -7.02 9.07 5.61
CA ARG A 15 -6.28 8.92 6.88
C ARG A 15 -5.24 7.79 6.85
N LEU A 16 -5.65 6.60 6.40
CA LEU A 16 -4.77 5.43 6.33
C LEU A 16 -3.62 5.60 5.33
N ASP A 17 -3.87 6.27 4.21
CA ASP A 17 -2.85 6.53 3.20
C ASP A 17 -1.81 7.54 3.68
N HIS A 18 -2.21 8.51 4.51
CA HIS A 18 -1.29 9.42 5.18
C HIS A 18 -0.35 8.67 6.13
N LEU A 19 -0.89 7.76 6.95
CA LEU A 19 -0.07 6.96 7.87
C LEU A 19 0.90 6.05 7.12
N ARG A 20 0.44 5.35 6.08
CA ARG A 20 1.29 4.45 5.26
C ARG A 20 2.47 5.18 4.66
N PHE A 21 2.20 6.35 4.07
CA PHE A 21 3.23 7.20 3.52
C PHE A 21 4.27 7.62 4.56
N ALA A 22 3.83 7.98 5.76
CA ALA A 22 4.76 8.38 6.81
C ALA A 22 5.72 7.25 7.17
N ILE A 23 5.21 6.02 7.26
CA ILE A 23 6.03 4.84 7.56
C ILE A 23 7.02 4.55 6.42
N GLU A 24 6.57 4.59 5.16
CA GLU A 24 7.44 4.45 3.99
C GLU A 24 8.53 5.54 3.95
N ALA A 25 8.17 6.80 4.21
CA ALA A 25 9.11 7.92 4.23
C ALA A 25 10.12 7.81 5.38
N MET A 26 9.70 7.34 6.56
CA MET A 26 10.59 7.10 7.71
C MET A 26 11.62 6.00 7.44
N ALA A 27 11.37 5.08 6.51
CA ALA A 27 12.39 4.11 6.07
C ALA A 27 13.60 4.78 5.38
N GLY A 28 13.45 6.01 4.88
CA GLY A 28 14.57 6.84 4.40
C GLY A 28 15.37 7.51 5.53
N LEU A 29 14.82 7.59 6.74
CA LEU A 29 15.43 8.23 7.91
C LEU A 29 16.17 7.23 8.82
N GLY A 30 15.94 5.94 8.63
CA GLY A 30 16.53 4.86 9.42
C GLY A 30 15.88 3.51 9.13
N LYS A 31 16.32 2.48 9.85
CA LYS A 31 15.75 1.15 9.74
C LYS A 31 14.50 1.06 10.61
N VAL A 32 13.32 0.97 9.98
CA VAL A 32 12.07 0.65 10.68
C VAL A 32 12.19 -0.75 11.30
N LEU A 33 12.02 -0.85 12.62
CA LEU A 33 12.13 -2.09 13.38
C LEU A 33 10.76 -2.73 13.59
N SER A 34 9.75 -1.94 13.93
CA SER A 34 8.39 -2.38 14.19
C SER A 34 7.40 -1.24 14.00
N VAL A 35 6.14 -1.62 13.80
CA VAL A 35 4.99 -0.71 13.74
C VAL A 35 3.87 -1.37 14.54
N SER A 36 3.22 -0.62 15.41
CA SER A 36 2.05 -1.08 16.19
C SER A 36 0.87 -1.44 15.29
N GLY A 37 -0.20 -1.99 15.82
CA GLY A 37 -1.50 -1.99 15.18
C GLY A 37 -2.03 -0.58 14.91
N LEU A 38 -3.14 -0.51 14.18
CA LEU A 38 -3.89 0.70 13.93
C LEU A 38 -4.96 0.86 15.01
N TYR A 39 -5.11 2.08 15.50
CA TYR A 39 -6.07 2.40 16.55
C TYR A 39 -6.92 3.61 16.15
N GLU A 40 -8.20 3.59 16.49
CA GLU A 40 -9.12 4.70 16.27
C GLU A 40 -9.56 5.33 17.59
N THR A 41 -9.55 6.67 17.64
CA THR A 41 -9.92 7.46 18.81
C THR A 41 -10.68 8.71 18.45
N ALA A 42 -11.62 9.10 19.32
CA ALA A 42 -12.17 10.45 19.30
C ALA A 42 -11.06 11.52 19.46
N PRO A 43 -11.23 12.70 18.86
CA PRO A 43 -10.30 13.83 19.02
C PRO A 43 -10.23 14.30 20.48
N ILE A 44 -9.03 14.62 20.95
CA ILE A 44 -8.83 15.25 22.26
C ILE A 44 -8.88 16.77 22.12
N GLY A 45 -10.03 17.36 22.47
CA GLY A 45 -10.27 18.80 22.41
C GLY A 45 -10.39 19.35 20.98
N GLY A 46 -10.44 20.67 20.86
CA GLY A 46 -10.60 21.35 19.57
C GLY A 46 -12.06 21.42 19.09
N PRO A 47 -12.30 21.88 17.85
CA PRO A 47 -13.63 21.88 17.24
C PRO A 47 -14.11 20.44 16.96
N GLU A 48 -15.41 20.29 16.67
CA GLU A 48 -15.96 19.04 16.17
C GLU A 48 -15.21 18.60 14.90
N GLN A 49 -14.67 17.39 14.93
CA GLN A 49 -13.81 16.84 13.90
C GLN A 49 -13.90 15.31 13.91
N ASP A 50 -13.54 14.68 12.80
CA ASP A 50 -13.56 13.23 12.66
C ASP A 50 -12.54 12.55 13.60
N ASP A 51 -12.76 11.26 13.83
CA ASP A 51 -11.89 10.41 14.63
C ASP A 51 -10.47 10.29 14.04
N TYR A 52 -9.49 10.17 14.92
CA TYR A 52 -8.09 9.95 14.55
C TYR A 52 -7.80 8.48 14.36
N LEU A 53 -7.08 8.17 13.28
CA LEU A 53 -6.25 6.97 13.20
C LEU A 53 -4.90 7.26 13.85
N ASN A 54 -4.47 6.37 14.74
CA ASN A 54 -3.21 6.46 15.47
C ASN A 54 -2.39 5.16 15.35
N ALA A 55 -1.07 5.31 15.36
CA ALA A 55 -0.11 4.21 15.40
C ALA A 55 1.24 4.68 15.96
N VAL A 56 2.15 3.76 16.23
CA VAL A 56 3.53 4.04 16.61
C VAL A 56 4.50 3.27 15.72
N VAL A 57 5.54 3.96 15.24
CA VAL A 57 6.68 3.39 14.53
C VAL A 57 7.90 3.42 15.44
N VAL A 58 8.61 2.31 15.50
CA VAL A 58 9.92 2.22 16.14
C VAL A 58 10.96 2.07 15.04
N LEU A 59 11.90 2.99 14.98
CA LEU A 59 13.00 2.96 14.01
C LEU A 59 14.35 3.05 14.71
N GLU A 60 15.38 2.55 14.04
CA GLU A 60 16.76 2.72 14.41
C GLU A 60 17.43 3.68 13.43
N THR A 61 17.93 4.82 13.94
CA THR A 61 18.50 5.89 13.12
C THR A 61 19.89 6.34 13.61
N THR A 62 20.60 7.05 12.74
CA THR A 62 21.83 7.79 13.09
C THR A 62 21.61 9.29 13.20
N LEU A 63 20.42 9.78 12.81
CA LEU A 63 20.06 11.19 12.90
C LEU A 63 19.94 11.60 14.38
N PRO A 64 20.52 12.74 14.78
CA PRO A 64 20.23 13.36 16.07
C PRO A 64 18.73 13.66 16.23
N PRO A 65 18.19 13.75 17.46
CA PRO A 65 16.76 13.93 17.71
C PRO A 65 16.17 15.17 17.03
N GLU A 66 16.89 16.30 17.05
CA GLU A 66 16.46 17.53 16.37
C GLU A 66 16.35 17.36 14.84
N GLN A 67 17.31 16.66 14.22
CA GLN A 67 17.29 16.40 12.78
C GLN A 67 16.21 15.40 12.40
N LEU A 68 15.98 14.39 13.25
CA LEU A 68 14.88 13.46 13.09
C LEU A 68 13.54 14.20 13.14
N LEU A 69 13.33 15.05 14.16
CA LEU A 69 12.11 15.84 14.30
C LEU A 69 11.88 16.80 13.12
N LEU A 70 12.93 17.44 12.61
CA LEU A 70 12.84 18.25 11.39
C LEU A 70 12.40 17.41 10.18
N ALA A 71 12.99 16.23 9.99
CA ALA A 71 12.62 15.33 8.90
C ALA A 71 11.17 14.83 9.04
N LEU A 72 10.68 14.60 10.26
CA LEU A 72 9.27 14.27 10.51
C LEU A 72 8.36 15.42 10.08
N HIS A 73 8.68 16.67 10.42
CA HIS A 73 7.92 17.84 9.94
C HIS A 73 7.93 17.96 8.41
N GLU A 74 9.03 17.61 7.73
CA GLU A 74 9.08 17.60 6.26
C GLU A 74 8.15 16.54 5.65
N ILE A 75 8.03 15.36 6.29
CA ILE A 75 7.09 14.31 5.89
C ILE A 75 5.64 14.78 6.05
N GLU A 76 5.32 15.47 7.14
CA GLU A 76 4.01 16.08 7.34
C GLU A 76 3.67 17.13 6.29
N ALA A 77 4.64 18.00 5.98
CA ALA A 77 4.47 19.05 4.96
C ALA A 77 4.17 18.46 3.58
N GLN A 78 4.78 17.32 3.23
CA GLN A 78 4.49 16.58 1.99
C GLN A 78 3.05 16.06 1.91
N ARG A 79 2.36 15.94 3.05
CA ARG A 79 0.94 15.58 3.14
C ARG A 79 0.02 16.77 3.40
N GLY A 80 0.50 17.99 3.17
CA GLY A 80 -0.34 19.19 3.23
C GLY A 80 -0.78 19.54 4.64
N ARG A 81 0.03 19.22 5.66
CA ARG A 81 -0.25 19.66 7.03
C ARG A 81 -0.21 21.20 7.10
N GLU A 82 -1.36 21.83 7.33
CA GLU A 82 -1.48 23.27 7.55
C GLU A 82 -1.78 23.55 9.04
N ARG A 83 -0.95 24.37 9.70
CA ARG A 83 -1.11 24.72 11.12
C ARG A 83 -2.00 25.96 11.30
N THR A 84 -3.25 25.88 10.88
CA THR A 84 -4.19 27.03 10.84
C THR A 84 -5.05 27.15 12.10
N VAL A 85 -5.40 26.05 12.77
CA VAL A 85 -6.25 26.02 13.98
C VAL A 85 -5.60 25.21 15.09
N HIS A 86 -5.56 25.76 16.31
CA HIS A 86 -5.07 25.03 17.47
C HIS A 86 -5.96 23.80 17.74
N TRP A 87 -5.36 22.60 17.74
CA TRP A 87 -6.06 21.30 17.80
C TRP A 87 -7.07 21.03 16.68
N GLY A 88 -6.89 21.65 15.51
CA GLY A 88 -7.68 21.34 14.33
C GLY A 88 -7.41 19.94 13.77
N ALA A 89 -8.28 19.54 12.84
CA ALA A 89 -8.08 18.35 12.02
C ALA A 89 -6.80 18.47 11.19
N ARG A 90 -6.10 17.35 10.99
CA ARG A 90 -4.82 17.31 10.29
C ARG A 90 -4.71 16.06 9.42
N THR A 91 -4.07 16.22 8.27
CA THR A 91 -3.77 15.13 7.33
C THR A 91 -2.74 14.17 7.90
N LEU A 92 -1.74 14.66 8.62
CA LEU A 92 -0.70 13.84 9.25
C LEU A 92 -0.07 14.58 10.43
N ASP A 93 0.18 13.85 11.50
CA ASP A 93 0.91 14.27 12.70
C ASP A 93 1.96 13.21 13.03
N LEU A 94 3.20 13.63 13.25
CA LEU A 94 4.35 12.80 13.57
C LEU A 94 5.05 13.39 14.80
N ASP A 95 4.80 12.77 15.95
CA ASP A 95 5.38 13.21 17.22
C ASP A 95 6.55 12.29 17.62
N LEU A 96 7.75 12.86 17.81
CA LEU A 96 8.90 12.12 18.35
C LEU A 96 8.68 11.84 19.85
N LEU A 97 8.36 10.60 20.20
CA LEU A 97 8.02 10.18 21.56
C LEU A 97 9.26 9.97 22.43
N LEU A 98 10.21 9.18 21.93
CA LEU A 98 11.41 8.74 22.65
C LEU A 98 12.58 8.63 21.68
N TYR A 99 13.80 8.84 22.19
CA TYR A 99 15.04 8.66 21.46
C TYR A 99 16.07 7.99 22.39
N GLY A 100 16.12 6.66 22.40
CA GLY A 100 16.87 5.89 23.39
C GLY A 100 16.53 6.34 24.82
N SER A 101 17.56 6.61 25.61
CA SER A 101 17.46 7.25 26.93
C SER A 101 17.78 8.75 26.92
N THR A 102 17.81 9.38 25.74
CA THR A 102 18.16 10.79 25.60
C THR A 102 17.03 11.67 26.13
N VAL A 103 17.42 12.69 26.91
CA VAL A 103 16.55 13.78 27.33
C VAL A 103 17.02 15.06 26.63
N VAL A 104 16.12 15.69 25.89
CA VAL A 104 16.32 16.99 25.25
C VAL A 104 15.18 17.90 25.68
N ASP A 105 15.52 19.09 26.15
CA ASP A 105 14.57 20.16 26.43
C ASP A 105 15.11 21.44 25.80
N SER A 106 14.72 21.66 24.54
CA SER A 106 15.06 22.86 23.78
C SER A 106 13.82 23.41 23.08
N GLU A 107 13.89 24.66 22.64
CA GLU A 107 12.81 25.30 21.87
C GLU A 107 12.51 24.53 20.56
N ALA A 108 13.52 23.87 19.99
CA ALA A 108 13.39 23.12 18.75
C ALA A 108 12.92 21.68 18.95
N CYS A 109 13.18 21.07 20.11
CA CYS A 109 12.93 19.65 20.34
C CYS A 109 12.78 19.34 21.84
N THR A 110 11.68 18.68 22.20
CA THR A 110 11.45 18.13 23.54
C THR A 110 11.27 16.62 23.45
N VAL A 111 12.19 15.85 24.05
CA VAL A 111 12.16 14.38 24.10
C VAL A 111 12.59 13.94 25.50
N PRO A 112 11.86 13.04 26.20
CA PRO A 112 10.59 12.42 25.80
C PRO A 112 9.49 13.43 25.50
N HIS A 113 8.55 13.06 24.63
CA HIS A 113 7.39 13.91 24.35
C HIS A 113 6.62 14.18 25.65
N PRO A 114 6.30 15.44 26.00
CA PRO A 114 5.82 15.81 27.33
C PRO A 114 4.50 15.14 27.72
N ARG A 115 3.64 14.86 26.72
CA ARG A 115 2.33 14.21 26.93
C ARG A 115 2.32 12.72 26.62
N LEU A 116 3.49 12.09 26.48
CA LEU A 116 3.59 10.65 26.21
C LEU A 116 2.85 9.84 27.26
N VAL A 117 3.03 10.20 28.54
CA VAL A 117 2.49 9.48 29.70
C VAL A 117 1.00 9.72 29.93
N GLU A 118 0.40 10.67 29.22
CA GLU A 118 -0.99 11.09 29.45
C GLU A 118 -2.00 10.39 28.53
N ARG A 119 -1.53 9.70 27.48
CA ARG A 119 -2.35 9.35 26.31
C ARG A 119 -2.33 7.86 26.03
N ARG A 120 -3.48 7.21 26.19
CA ARG A 120 -3.64 5.78 25.90
C ARG A 120 -3.32 5.43 24.45
N PHE A 121 -3.75 6.26 23.50
CA PHE A 121 -3.48 6.07 22.06
C PHE A 121 -2.01 6.29 21.67
N VAL A 122 -1.17 6.71 22.62
CA VAL A 122 0.29 6.75 22.47
C VAL A 122 0.92 5.56 23.20
N ILE A 123 0.54 5.33 24.45
CA ILE A 123 1.13 4.30 25.32
C ILE A 123 0.80 2.89 24.81
N GLU A 124 -0.46 2.59 24.50
CA GLU A 124 -0.88 1.25 24.10
C GLU A 124 -0.20 0.80 22.79
N PRO A 125 -0.18 1.61 21.72
CA PRO A 125 0.55 1.23 20.50
C PRO A 125 2.08 1.23 20.69
N LEU A 126 2.63 2.11 21.55
CA LEU A 126 4.07 2.11 21.87
C LEU A 126 4.49 0.82 22.57
N VAL A 127 3.72 0.34 23.55
CA VAL A 127 3.98 -0.92 24.25
C VAL A 127 3.82 -2.11 23.30
N GLU A 128 2.87 -2.06 22.37
CA GLU A 128 2.76 -3.09 21.33
C GLU A 128 4.00 -3.14 20.42
N ALA A 129 4.47 -1.97 19.95
CA ALA A 129 5.60 -1.90 19.02
C ALA A 129 6.97 -2.11 19.69
N TRP A 130 7.10 -1.74 20.96
CA TRP A 130 8.33 -1.87 21.75
C TRP A 130 8.01 -2.32 23.19
N PRO A 131 7.77 -3.62 23.42
CA PRO A 131 7.29 -4.13 24.71
C PRO A 131 8.22 -3.85 25.90
N GLU A 132 9.53 -3.82 25.67
CA GLU A 132 10.54 -3.56 26.70
C GLU A 132 10.89 -2.08 26.89
N VAL A 133 10.14 -1.16 26.28
CA VAL A 133 10.44 0.28 26.32
C VAL A 133 10.34 0.87 27.73
N GLN A 134 11.33 1.69 28.06
CA GLN A 134 11.43 2.41 29.32
C GLN A 134 11.60 3.91 29.03
N LEU A 135 11.06 4.74 29.92
CA LEU A 135 11.40 6.15 29.98
C LEU A 135 12.87 6.33 30.41
N PRO A 136 13.48 7.52 30.19
CA PRO A 136 14.87 7.78 30.57
C PRO A 136 15.19 7.59 32.06
N ASP A 137 14.18 7.68 32.93
CA ASP A 137 14.29 7.45 34.37
C ASP A 137 14.20 5.96 34.76
N GLY A 138 14.03 5.06 33.78
CA GLY A 138 13.90 3.61 33.96
C GLY A 138 12.46 3.12 34.15
N THR A 139 11.46 4.01 34.15
CA THR A 139 10.05 3.63 34.30
C THR A 139 9.59 2.81 33.10
N PRO A 140 9.11 1.55 33.27
CA PRO A 140 8.55 0.78 32.17
C PRO A 140 7.27 1.42 31.65
N VAL A 141 7.19 1.72 30.35
CA VAL A 141 6.02 2.40 29.76
C VAL A 141 4.75 1.56 29.90
N ALA A 142 4.86 0.23 29.85
CA ALA A 142 3.75 -0.68 30.11
C ALA A 142 3.14 -0.50 31.51
N GLY A 143 3.92 -0.04 32.48
CA GLY A 143 3.45 0.27 33.83
C GLY A 143 2.50 1.47 33.91
N LEU A 144 2.43 2.30 32.87
CA LEU A 144 1.58 3.49 32.79
C LEU A 144 0.18 3.19 32.23
N LEU A 145 -0.03 2.03 31.60
CA LEU A 145 -1.32 1.64 31.02
C LEU A 145 -2.51 1.73 32.02
N PRO A 146 -2.37 1.34 33.30
CA PRO A 146 -3.46 1.48 34.27
C PRO A 146 -3.93 2.93 34.47
N GLU A 147 -3.04 3.93 34.33
CA GLU A 147 -3.36 5.34 34.55
C GLU A 147 -4.22 5.92 33.43
N VAL A 148 -4.15 5.33 32.24
CA VAL A 148 -4.85 5.78 31.04
C VAL A 148 -5.98 4.83 30.60
N ALA A 149 -6.25 3.77 31.37
CA ALA A 149 -7.21 2.71 31.03
C ALA A 149 -8.65 3.22 30.81
N GLY A 150 -9.02 4.35 31.42
CA GLY A 150 -10.33 4.98 31.26
C GLY A 150 -10.53 5.71 29.92
N GLN A 151 -9.48 5.87 29.11
CA GLN A 151 -9.58 6.49 27.78
C GLN A 151 -10.08 5.46 26.76
N GLU A 152 -11.10 5.84 25.97
CA GLU A 152 -11.61 4.98 24.91
C GLU A 152 -10.60 4.89 23.75
N LEU A 153 -10.41 3.66 23.26
CA LEU A 153 -9.48 3.33 22.20
C LEU A 153 -9.99 2.07 21.49
N THR A 154 -10.25 2.18 20.19
CA THR A 154 -10.67 1.03 19.39
C THR A 154 -9.46 0.48 18.65
N SER A 155 -9.01 -0.73 19.00
CA SER A 155 -8.00 -1.43 18.20
C SER A 155 -8.63 -1.89 16.90
N LEU A 156 -8.17 -1.33 15.79
CA LEU A 156 -8.58 -1.79 14.48
C LEU A 156 -7.78 -3.03 14.07
N GLY A 157 -6.59 -3.27 14.64
CA GLY A 157 -5.71 -4.41 14.35
C GLY A 157 -4.50 -4.02 13.48
N PRO A 158 -3.61 -4.96 13.12
CA PRO A 158 -2.41 -4.68 12.32
C PRO A 158 -2.74 -4.49 10.83
N PHE A 159 -3.59 -3.52 10.51
CA PHE A 159 -4.09 -3.20 9.16
C PHE A 159 -3.10 -2.36 8.33
N TRP A 160 -1.80 -2.60 8.51
CA TRP A 160 -0.85 -2.34 7.46
C TRP A 160 -1.07 -3.44 6.43
N GLU A 161 -1.93 -3.21 5.43
CA GLU A 161 -1.90 -4.08 4.24
C GLU A 161 -0.44 -4.26 3.83
N ASN A 162 -0.07 -5.50 3.50
CA ASN A 162 1.26 -6.08 3.28
C ASN A 162 2.28 -5.27 2.42
N ASP A 163 2.40 -3.96 2.57
CA ASP A 163 3.03 -3.02 1.64
C ASP A 163 4.00 -2.04 2.35
N VAL A 164 4.06 -2.04 3.70
CA VAL A 164 4.74 -0.98 4.48
C VAL A 164 6.07 -1.43 5.11
N LEU A 165 6.27 -2.74 5.36
CA LEU A 165 7.54 -3.27 5.89
C LEU A 165 8.46 -3.73 4.75
N PRO A 166 9.68 -3.20 4.62
CA PRO A 166 10.59 -3.60 3.54
C PRO A 166 11.08 -5.05 3.74
N GLY A 167 10.93 -5.89 2.71
CA GLY A 167 11.80 -7.06 2.54
C GLY A 167 11.17 -8.47 2.62
N GLY A 168 9.85 -8.62 2.58
CA GLY A 168 9.20 -9.95 2.50
C GLY A 168 8.52 -10.21 1.16
N PHE A 169 8.40 -11.49 0.75
CA PHE A 169 7.54 -11.92 -0.37
C PHE A 169 6.11 -11.34 -0.28
N HIS A 170 5.63 -11.16 0.95
CA HIS A 170 4.35 -10.53 1.27
C HIS A 170 4.38 -9.01 0.99
N GLY A 171 5.43 -8.32 1.42
CA GLY A 171 5.74 -6.89 1.19
C GLY A 171 5.62 -6.45 -0.27
N LYS A 172 6.10 -7.30 -1.19
CA LYS A 172 6.13 -7.01 -2.62
C LYS A 172 4.86 -7.40 -3.36
N GLY A 173 3.78 -7.76 -2.67
CA GLY A 173 2.57 -8.29 -3.31
C GLY A 173 2.72 -9.70 -3.91
N GLY A 174 3.64 -10.52 -3.41
CA GLY A 174 3.90 -11.87 -3.91
C GLY A 174 2.67 -12.79 -3.87
N TRP A 175 1.74 -12.61 -2.93
CA TRP A 175 0.49 -13.38 -2.92
C TRP A 175 -0.38 -13.15 -4.16
N TRP A 176 -0.36 -11.93 -4.73
CA TRP A 176 -1.04 -11.66 -5.99
C TRP A 176 -0.41 -12.43 -7.16
N VAL A 177 0.90 -12.66 -7.10
CA VAL A 177 1.62 -13.48 -8.08
C VAL A 177 1.25 -14.96 -7.91
N VAL A 178 1.18 -15.46 -6.66
CA VAL A 178 0.72 -16.83 -6.38
C VAL A 178 -0.71 -17.05 -6.88
N VAL A 179 -1.64 -16.18 -6.49
CA VAL A 179 -3.05 -16.28 -6.90
C VAL A 179 -3.18 -16.21 -8.42
N GLN A 180 -2.40 -15.35 -9.09
CA GLN A 180 -2.34 -15.31 -10.56
C GLN A 180 -1.97 -16.68 -11.15
N PHE A 181 -0.88 -17.30 -10.71
CA PHE A 181 -0.45 -18.59 -11.22
C PHE A 181 -1.45 -19.70 -10.90
N VAL A 182 -2.07 -19.67 -9.72
CA VAL A 182 -3.13 -20.62 -9.33
C VAL A 182 -4.35 -20.47 -10.24
N LEU A 183 -4.79 -19.25 -10.54
CA LEU A 183 -5.93 -19.00 -11.42
C LEU A 183 -5.65 -19.43 -12.87
N ILE A 184 -4.46 -19.12 -13.40
CA ILE A 184 -4.05 -19.58 -14.74
C ILE A 184 -4.02 -21.11 -14.79
N ALA A 185 -3.44 -21.76 -13.78
CA ALA A 185 -3.42 -23.22 -13.68
C ALA A 185 -4.83 -23.81 -13.56
N ALA A 186 -5.71 -23.19 -12.78
CA ALA A 186 -7.11 -23.59 -12.65
C ALA A 186 -7.85 -23.54 -13.99
N VAL A 187 -7.63 -22.49 -14.80
CA VAL A 187 -8.18 -22.44 -16.17
C VAL A 187 -7.66 -23.63 -16.99
N GLY A 188 -6.36 -23.91 -16.97
CA GLY A 188 -5.77 -25.06 -17.67
C GLY A 188 -6.37 -26.40 -17.25
N VAL A 189 -6.51 -26.62 -15.94
CA VAL A 189 -7.17 -27.82 -15.37
C VAL A 189 -8.63 -27.87 -15.81
N GLY A 190 -9.35 -26.75 -15.79
CA GLY A 190 -10.75 -26.67 -16.19
C GLY A 190 -10.98 -26.90 -17.68
N LEU A 191 -10.02 -26.54 -18.53
CA LEU A 191 -10.03 -26.91 -19.94
C LEU A 191 -9.79 -28.41 -20.13
N ALA A 192 -8.84 -29.00 -19.39
CA ALA A 192 -8.48 -30.41 -19.49
C ALA A 192 -9.54 -31.37 -18.89
N ALA A 193 -10.20 -30.97 -17.80
CA ALA A 193 -11.21 -31.78 -17.12
C ALA A 193 -12.50 -31.96 -17.95
N GLY A 194 -12.68 -31.15 -19.01
CA GLY A 194 -13.91 -31.12 -19.78
C GLY A 194 -15.08 -30.52 -18.99
N GLY A 195 -16.31 -30.72 -19.48
CA GLY A 195 -17.52 -30.20 -18.82
C GLY A 195 -18.54 -29.68 -19.82
N PRO A 196 -19.45 -28.79 -19.38
CA PRO A 196 -20.49 -28.23 -20.24
C PRO A 196 -19.86 -27.50 -21.43
N VAL A 197 -20.36 -27.81 -22.62
CA VAL A 197 -19.88 -27.23 -23.87
C VAL A 197 -20.71 -26.02 -24.22
N LEU A 198 -20.05 -24.90 -24.51
CA LEU A 198 -20.72 -23.69 -24.94
C LEU A 198 -21.42 -23.91 -26.29
N PRO A 199 -22.66 -23.41 -26.45
CA PRO A 199 -23.35 -23.44 -27.72
C PRO A 199 -22.61 -22.51 -28.70
N GLY A 200 -22.37 -23.02 -29.90
CA GLY A 200 -21.56 -22.33 -30.91
C GLY A 200 -20.80 -23.31 -31.78
N GLY A 201 -20.99 -23.20 -33.09
CA GLY A 201 -20.28 -24.01 -34.06
C GLY A 201 -18.88 -23.45 -34.36
N THR A 202 -18.53 -23.42 -35.64
CA THR A 202 -17.25 -22.90 -36.13
C THR A 202 -17.02 -21.42 -35.80
N VAL A 203 -18.10 -20.62 -35.74
CA VAL A 203 -18.02 -19.18 -35.44
C VAL A 203 -17.40 -18.93 -34.07
N LEU A 204 -17.89 -19.62 -33.02
CA LEU A 204 -17.37 -19.46 -31.65
C LEU A 204 -15.89 -19.84 -31.56
N ARG A 205 -15.50 -20.89 -32.27
CA ARG A 205 -14.09 -21.31 -32.36
C ARG A 205 -13.23 -20.27 -33.07
N GLY A 206 -13.71 -19.74 -34.20
CA GLY A 206 -13.05 -18.67 -34.93
C GLY A 206 -12.84 -17.43 -34.07
N THR A 207 -13.87 -17.00 -33.34
CA THR A 207 -13.76 -15.90 -32.36
C THR A 207 -12.72 -16.20 -31.29
N GLY A 208 -12.69 -17.41 -30.75
CA GLY A 208 -11.69 -17.83 -29.75
C GLY A 208 -10.26 -17.76 -30.28
N VAL A 209 -10.01 -18.16 -31.52
CA VAL A 209 -8.70 -18.05 -32.17
C VAL A 209 -8.29 -16.58 -32.32
N VAL A 210 -9.19 -15.74 -32.82
CA VAL A 210 -8.92 -14.31 -33.00
C VAL A 210 -8.55 -13.65 -31.68
N LEU A 211 -9.35 -13.86 -30.62
CA LEU A 211 -9.07 -13.31 -29.28
C LEU A 211 -7.75 -13.84 -28.71
N SER A 212 -7.45 -15.13 -28.91
CA SER A 212 -6.18 -15.71 -28.45
C SER A 212 -4.97 -15.04 -29.11
N LEU A 213 -5.04 -14.83 -30.43
CA LEU A 213 -3.97 -14.19 -31.19
C LEU A 213 -3.81 -12.72 -30.83
N LEU A 214 -4.91 -11.99 -30.65
CA LEU A 214 -4.89 -10.60 -30.20
C LEU A 214 -4.29 -10.47 -28.80
N GLY A 215 -4.71 -11.33 -27.87
CA GLY A 215 -4.19 -11.35 -26.51
C GLY A 215 -2.68 -11.66 -26.46
N ILE A 216 -2.22 -12.64 -27.23
CA ILE A 216 -0.79 -12.97 -27.35
C ILE A 216 -0.01 -11.78 -27.93
N ALA A 217 -0.51 -11.17 -29.01
CA ALA A 217 0.14 -10.01 -29.63
C ALA A 217 0.23 -8.83 -28.65
N GLN A 218 -0.84 -8.53 -27.91
CA GLN A 218 -0.86 -7.47 -26.92
C GLN A 218 0.15 -7.72 -25.78
N ALA A 219 0.17 -8.94 -25.24
CA ALA A 219 1.11 -9.29 -24.18
C ALA A 219 2.57 -9.24 -24.67
N TYR A 220 2.84 -9.74 -25.87
CA TYR A 220 4.16 -9.71 -26.49
C TYR A 220 4.67 -8.28 -26.72
N LEU A 221 3.83 -7.40 -27.27
CA LEU A 221 4.16 -5.98 -27.44
C LEU A 221 4.42 -5.30 -26.09
N GLY A 222 3.63 -5.63 -25.07
CA GLY A 222 3.84 -5.15 -23.70
C GLY A 222 5.21 -5.57 -23.15
N VAL A 223 5.58 -6.84 -23.30
CA VAL A 223 6.88 -7.37 -22.84
C VAL A 223 8.05 -6.71 -23.55
N ILE A 224 8.01 -6.60 -24.89
CA ILE A 224 9.08 -5.95 -25.67
C ILE A 224 9.27 -4.50 -25.22
N GLN A 225 8.17 -3.79 -25.04
CA GLN A 225 8.22 -2.36 -24.75
C GLN A 225 8.65 -2.07 -23.30
N LEU A 226 8.41 -3.01 -22.38
CA LEU A 226 8.86 -2.90 -21.00
C LEU A 226 10.35 -3.27 -20.85
N GLY A 227 10.86 -4.20 -21.67
CA GLY A 227 12.28 -4.59 -21.72
C GLY A 227 12.82 -5.01 -20.35
N ASP A 228 13.99 -4.48 -19.97
CA ASP A 228 14.65 -4.77 -18.69
C ASP A 228 13.87 -4.26 -17.47
N ARG A 229 12.77 -3.52 -17.68
CA ARG A 229 11.88 -3.07 -16.59
C ARG A 229 10.78 -4.06 -16.26
N LEU A 230 10.75 -5.22 -16.93
CA LEU A 230 9.82 -6.29 -16.61
C LEU A 230 10.17 -6.92 -15.27
N THR A 231 9.27 -6.73 -14.30
CA THR A 231 9.37 -7.38 -12.99
C THR A 231 8.09 -8.18 -12.74
N PRO A 232 8.20 -9.39 -12.17
CA PRO A 232 7.04 -10.17 -11.75
C PRO A 232 6.36 -9.58 -10.51
N PHE A 233 7.00 -8.63 -9.84
CA PHE A 233 6.48 -7.95 -8.66
C PHE A 233 5.85 -6.61 -9.02
N PRO A 234 4.76 -6.22 -8.35
CA PRO A 234 4.10 -4.92 -8.51
C PRO A 234 4.92 -3.71 -8.01
N GLU A 235 6.15 -3.89 -7.54
CA GLU A 235 7.07 -2.78 -7.21
C GLU A 235 7.83 -2.33 -8.47
N PRO A 236 7.76 -1.04 -8.84
CA PRO A 236 8.59 -0.48 -9.90
C PRO A 236 10.08 -0.54 -9.51
N LEU A 237 10.95 -0.93 -10.43
CA LEU A 237 12.41 -0.85 -10.25
C LEU A 237 12.83 0.61 -10.03
N ASP A 238 13.76 0.83 -9.10
CA ASP A 238 14.28 2.16 -8.77
C ASP A 238 14.95 2.82 -9.99
N GLY A 239 14.58 4.07 -10.29
CA GLY A 239 15.19 4.89 -11.35
C GLY A 239 14.49 4.91 -12.73
N GLY A 240 13.38 4.18 -12.91
CA GLY A 240 12.63 4.19 -14.17
C GLY A 240 11.41 5.13 -14.18
N GLY A 241 11.28 5.99 -15.19
CA GLY A 241 10.05 6.77 -15.43
C GLY A 241 8.91 5.92 -16.04
N VAL A 242 7.68 6.45 -15.98
CA VAL A 242 6.46 5.80 -16.52
C VAL A 242 6.56 5.64 -18.04
N ILE A 243 6.39 4.41 -18.55
CA ILE A 243 6.33 4.14 -19.99
C ILE A 243 4.91 4.43 -20.49
N HIS A 244 4.81 5.31 -21.47
CA HIS A 244 3.53 5.79 -22.02
C HIS A 244 3.45 5.74 -23.55
N GLY A 245 4.48 5.21 -24.23
CA GLY A 245 4.52 5.08 -25.70
C GLY A 245 3.97 3.73 -26.19
N GLY A 246 3.82 3.57 -27.51
CA GLY A 246 3.46 2.30 -28.17
C GLY A 246 2.17 1.68 -27.64
N VAL A 247 2.18 0.39 -27.28
CA VAL A 247 0.97 -0.29 -26.79
C VAL A 247 0.46 0.31 -25.46
N TYR A 248 1.37 0.89 -24.66
CA TYR A 248 1.02 1.60 -23.42
C TYR A 248 0.30 2.94 -23.67
N SER A 249 0.39 3.51 -24.87
CA SER A 249 -0.45 4.67 -25.24
C SER A 249 -1.91 4.29 -25.51
N ILE A 250 -2.19 3.00 -25.71
CA ILE A 250 -3.52 2.48 -26.04
C ILE A 250 -4.14 1.81 -24.81
N VAL A 251 -3.36 1.03 -24.05
CA VAL A 251 -3.80 0.27 -22.88
C VAL A 251 -2.80 0.41 -21.74
N ARG A 252 -3.28 0.67 -20.52
CA ARG A 252 -2.39 0.89 -19.36
C ARG A 252 -1.65 -0.38 -18.90
N HIS A 253 -2.30 -1.54 -18.95
CA HIS A 253 -1.71 -2.84 -18.59
C HIS A 253 -1.84 -3.88 -19.72
N PRO A 254 -1.05 -3.76 -20.80
CA PRO A 254 -1.19 -4.59 -22.00
C PRO A 254 -0.88 -6.06 -21.73
N ILE A 255 0.07 -6.38 -20.83
CA ILE A 255 0.44 -7.76 -20.47
C ILE A 255 -0.72 -8.46 -19.75
N TYR A 256 -1.31 -7.82 -18.74
CA TYR A 256 -2.45 -8.38 -18.01
C TYR A 256 -3.69 -8.52 -18.89
N GLY A 257 -3.97 -7.50 -19.71
CA GLY A 257 -5.03 -7.55 -20.69
C GLY A 257 -4.85 -8.69 -21.69
N GLY A 258 -3.64 -8.86 -22.22
CA GLY A 258 -3.34 -9.88 -23.21
C GLY A 258 -3.44 -11.31 -22.65
N ILE A 259 -2.99 -11.53 -21.41
CA ILE A 259 -3.18 -12.81 -20.72
C ILE A 259 -4.67 -13.09 -20.49
N ALA A 260 -5.42 -12.13 -19.94
CA ALA A 260 -6.85 -12.30 -19.67
C ALA A 260 -7.65 -12.59 -20.95
N GLU A 261 -7.39 -11.83 -22.01
CA GLU A 261 -8.00 -12.03 -23.33
C GLU A 261 -7.63 -13.39 -23.93
N GLY A 262 -6.35 -13.79 -23.82
CA GLY A 262 -5.87 -15.10 -24.27
C GLY A 262 -6.58 -16.27 -23.57
N LEU A 263 -6.79 -16.18 -22.25
CA LEU A 263 -7.51 -17.19 -21.46
C LEU A 263 -8.98 -17.31 -21.88
N ILE A 264 -9.64 -16.18 -22.14
CA ILE A 264 -11.01 -16.16 -22.69
C ILE A 264 -11.01 -16.79 -24.09
N GLY A 265 -10.07 -16.40 -24.95
CA GLY A 265 -9.94 -16.89 -26.31
C GLY A 265 -9.79 -18.42 -26.38
N ILE A 266 -8.87 -18.99 -25.60
CA ILE A 266 -8.65 -20.44 -25.58
C ILE A 266 -9.88 -21.20 -25.04
N SER A 267 -10.60 -20.61 -24.08
CA SER A 267 -11.82 -21.18 -23.52
C SER A 267 -12.96 -21.21 -24.55
N LEU A 268 -13.11 -20.16 -25.36
CA LEU A 268 -14.07 -20.12 -26.46
C LEU A 268 -13.68 -21.06 -27.60
N PHE A 269 -12.39 -21.16 -27.93
CA PHE A 269 -11.89 -22.10 -28.94
C PHE A 269 -12.20 -23.57 -28.60
N GLN A 270 -11.96 -23.95 -27.34
CA GLN A 270 -12.31 -25.28 -26.83
C GLN A 270 -13.81 -25.42 -26.53
N LYS A 271 -14.56 -24.31 -26.56
CA LYS A 271 -15.98 -24.22 -26.18
C LYS A 271 -16.24 -24.73 -24.76
N SER A 272 -15.29 -24.51 -23.85
CA SER A 272 -15.41 -24.95 -22.45
C SER A 272 -16.12 -23.88 -21.63
N ALA A 273 -17.32 -24.18 -21.11
CA ALA A 273 -18.02 -23.26 -20.23
C ALA A 273 -17.26 -23.06 -18.91
N PHE A 274 -16.71 -24.15 -18.36
CA PHE A 274 -15.93 -24.09 -17.11
C PHE A 274 -14.64 -23.28 -17.28
N GLY A 275 -13.90 -23.53 -18.36
CA GLY A 275 -12.73 -22.73 -18.73
C GLY A 275 -13.09 -21.25 -18.90
N LEU A 276 -14.23 -20.94 -19.54
CA LEU A 276 -14.68 -19.56 -19.73
C LEU A 276 -14.98 -18.87 -18.39
N VAL A 277 -15.71 -19.52 -17.49
CA VAL A 277 -15.99 -18.95 -16.15
C VAL A 277 -14.69 -18.66 -15.40
N LEU A 278 -13.77 -19.62 -15.35
CA LEU A 278 -12.47 -19.42 -14.70
C LEU A 278 -11.64 -18.32 -15.35
N SER A 279 -11.71 -18.19 -16.68
CA SER A 279 -11.01 -17.13 -17.42
C SER A 279 -11.59 -15.75 -17.13
N LEU A 280 -12.92 -15.64 -16.96
CA LEU A 280 -13.58 -14.40 -16.54
C LEU A 280 -13.20 -14.02 -15.10
N VAL A 281 -13.13 -15.01 -14.19
CA VAL A 281 -12.65 -14.81 -12.82
C VAL A 281 -11.19 -14.33 -12.83
N ALA A 282 -10.33 -14.96 -13.63
CA ALA A 282 -8.95 -14.53 -13.81
C ALA A 282 -8.88 -13.09 -14.38
N GLY A 283 -9.72 -12.75 -15.37
CA GLY A 283 -9.81 -11.41 -15.92
C GLY A 283 -10.22 -10.35 -14.88
N ALA A 284 -11.22 -10.65 -14.04
CA ALA A 284 -11.63 -9.78 -12.94
C ALA A 284 -10.50 -9.60 -11.91
N PHE A 285 -9.79 -10.68 -11.59
CA PHE A 285 -8.61 -10.61 -10.73
C PHE A 285 -7.51 -9.72 -11.32
N PHE A 286 -7.19 -9.86 -12.61
CA PHE A 286 -6.22 -9.00 -13.28
C PHE A 286 -6.66 -7.52 -13.31
N TRP A 287 -7.96 -7.25 -13.41
CA TRP A 287 -8.49 -5.89 -13.37
C TRP A 287 -8.32 -5.25 -11.99
N LEU A 288 -8.60 -5.99 -10.92
CA LEU A 288 -8.37 -5.55 -9.54
C LEU A 288 -6.87 -5.34 -9.26
N LYS A 289 -6.05 -6.31 -9.68
CA LYS A 289 -4.58 -6.25 -9.53
C LYS A 289 -4.00 -5.02 -10.25
N ALA A 290 -4.42 -4.78 -11.49
CA ALA A 290 -4.05 -3.60 -12.26
C ALA A 290 -4.42 -2.31 -11.51
N GLY A 291 -5.66 -2.16 -11.04
CA GLY A 291 -6.08 -0.98 -10.28
C GLY A 291 -5.22 -0.69 -9.04
N ARG A 292 -4.77 -1.75 -8.35
CA ARG A 292 -3.86 -1.60 -7.20
C ARG A 292 -2.47 -1.12 -7.63
N GLU A 293 -1.94 -1.67 -8.72
CA GLU A 293 -0.68 -1.19 -9.31
C GLU A 293 -0.78 0.26 -9.79
N GLU A 294 -1.88 0.65 -10.44
CA GLU A 294 -2.14 2.03 -10.86
C GLU A 294 -2.13 2.99 -9.66
N ASN A 295 -2.73 2.60 -8.53
CA ASN A 295 -2.72 3.40 -7.31
C ASN A 295 -1.31 3.57 -6.74
N ARG A 296 -0.47 2.53 -6.78
CA ARG A 296 0.94 2.62 -6.36
C ARG A 296 1.75 3.51 -7.29
N LEU A 297 1.56 3.36 -8.61
CA LEU A 297 2.22 4.21 -9.61
C LEU A 297 1.81 5.68 -9.46
N ALA A 298 0.53 5.96 -9.16
CA ALA A 298 0.04 7.30 -8.88
C ALA A 298 0.66 7.92 -7.61
N ARG A 299 0.91 7.12 -6.57
CA ARG A 299 1.60 7.57 -5.36
C ARG A 299 3.08 7.86 -5.60
N ARG A 300 3.73 7.06 -6.45
CA ARG A 300 5.18 7.15 -6.70
C ARG A 300 5.56 8.16 -7.78
N PHE A 301 4.74 8.34 -8.81
CA PHE A 301 5.03 9.18 -9.97
C PHE A 301 3.96 10.28 -10.12
N PRO A 302 4.29 11.55 -9.85
CA PRO A 302 3.32 12.67 -9.91
C PRO A 302 2.57 12.79 -11.24
N HIS A 303 3.25 12.53 -12.38
CA HIS A 303 2.67 12.62 -13.72
C HIS A 303 1.87 11.38 -14.17
N TYR A 304 1.73 10.38 -13.30
CA TYR A 304 1.00 9.17 -13.67
C TYR A 304 -0.49 9.42 -13.87
N ASN A 305 -1.07 10.37 -13.13
CA ASN A 305 -2.48 10.73 -13.28
C ASN A 305 -2.77 11.36 -14.65
N ASP A 306 -1.84 12.14 -15.20
CA ASP A 306 -1.94 12.71 -16.55
C ASP A 306 -1.95 11.60 -17.61
N TYR A 307 -1.06 10.60 -17.46
CA TYR A 307 -1.04 9.41 -18.30
C TYR A 307 -2.34 8.60 -18.17
N ARG A 308 -2.84 8.40 -16.95
CA ARG A 308 -4.09 7.67 -16.69
C ARG A 308 -5.30 8.37 -17.34
N ALA A 309 -5.32 9.70 -17.36
CA ALA A 309 -6.36 10.48 -18.02
C ALA A 309 -6.28 10.38 -19.56
N GLY A 310 -5.06 10.33 -20.12
CA GLY A 310 -4.81 10.19 -21.56
C GLY A 310 -5.12 8.79 -22.11
N THR A 311 -4.76 7.74 -21.38
CA THR A 311 -4.98 6.34 -21.77
C THR A 311 -6.14 5.75 -20.98
N ARG A 312 -7.36 5.83 -21.51
CA ARG A 312 -8.58 5.44 -20.78
C ARG A 312 -8.72 3.93 -20.56
N ALA A 313 -8.34 3.12 -21.54
CA ALA A 313 -8.47 1.66 -21.48
C ALA A 313 -7.47 1.04 -20.48
N ARG A 314 -8.00 0.30 -19.49
CA ARG A 314 -7.17 -0.32 -18.45
C ARG A 314 -6.49 -1.60 -18.91
N LEU A 315 -7.27 -2.56 -19.40
CA LEU A 315 -6.80 -3.90 -19.79
C LEU A 315 -7.04 -4.21 -21.27
N ILE A 316 -8.22 -3.87 -21.76
CA ILE A 316 -8.66 -4.24 -23.11
C ILE A 316 -8.84 -2.95 -23.90
N PRO A 317 -8.22 -2.79 -25.08
CA PRO A 317 -8.19 -1.51 -25.82
C PRO A 317 -9.57 -0.91 -26.09
N TRP A 318 -10.60 -1.75 -26.22
CA TRP A 318 -11.98 -1.36 -26.52
C TRP A 318 -12.91 -1.37 -25.30
N VAL A 319 -12.38 -1.59 -24.09
CA VAL A 319 -13.15 -1.54 -22.83
C VAL A 319 -12.52 -0.47 -21.92
N VAL A 320 -13.25 0.64 -21.76
CA VAL A 320 -12.86 1.79 -20.94
C VAL A 320 -13.27 1.58 -19.49
#